data_AF-A0A9C8KCH3-F1
#
_entry.id   AF-A0A9C8KCH3-F1
#
_cell.length_a   1.000
_cell.length_b   1.000
_cell.length_c   1.000
_cell.angle_alpha   90.00
_cell.angle_beta   90.00
_cell.angle_gamma   90.00
#
_symmetry.space_group_name_H-M   'P 1'
#
loop_
_entity.id
_entity.type
_entity.pdbx_description
1 polymer ?
#
loop_
_entity_poly.entity_id
_entity_poly.type
_entity_poly.pdbx_seq_one_letter_code
_entity_poly.pdbx_strand_id
1 'polypeptide(L)'
;MNNFFSTLHETGIEQYGISISFDGDAVSVSVLPKSSAKDKALQSLKPLTLRGTVQEVDDKFFEILQKPLERTNALFRNTVAFEQALKETELKTQQVKKKKESTGKKTTELKQLLKEKDFNPMQDYKKATDIANEILKIDPNHKEALKVVKDMKAYESPKLFQ
;
A
#
# COMPACT_ATOMS: atom_id res chain seq x y z
N MET A 1 25.68 -5.57 -29.67
CA MET A 1 24.30 -6.04 -29.88
C MET A 1 23.38 -5.01 -29.27
N ASN A 2 22.37 -4.57 -30.02
CA ASN A 2 21.45 -3.53 -29.56
C ASN A 2 20.44 -4.15 -28.59
N ASN A 3 20.56 -3.81 -27.30
CA ASN A 3 19.74 -4.38 -26.22
C ASN A 3 18.38 -3.70 -26.06
N PHE A 4 17.85 -3.12 -27.13
CA PHE A 4 16.68 -2.24 -27.08
C PHE A 4 15.46 -2.88 -26.39
N PHE A 5 15.04 -4.06 -26.85
CA PHE A 5 13.88 -4.74 -26.29
C PHE A 5 14.12 -5.28 -24.88
N SER A 6 15.35 -5.68 -24.56
CA SER A 6 15.74 -6.07 -23.19
C SER A 6 15.61 -4.86 -22.25
N THR A 7 16.12 -3.70 -22.65
CA THR A 7 15.95 -2.45 -21.90
C THR A 7 14.48 -2.09 -21.74
N LEU A 8 13.64 -2.26 -22.78
CA LEU A 8 12.19 -2.04 -22.71
C LEU A 8 11.47 -3.03 -21.78
N HIS A 9 11.98 -4.25 -21.64
CA HIS A 9 11.42 -5.24 -20.72
C HIS A 9 11.79 -4.94 -19.25
N GLU A 10 13.01 -4.49 -18.99
CA GLU A 10 13.51 -4.14 -17.64
C GLU A 10 12.81 -2.92 -17.01
N THR A 11 12.04 -2.17 -17.80
CA THR A 11 11.31 -0.98 -17.37
C THR A 11 10.10 -1.33 -16.51
N GLY A 12 9.53 -2.53 -16.70
CA GLY A 12 8.26 -2.94 -16.12
C GLY A 12 7.02 -2.30 -16.76
N ILE A 13 7.16 -1.63 -17.90
CA ILE A 13 6.04 -1.06 -18.65
C ILE A 13 5.40 -2.13 -19.53
N GLU A 14 4.10 -2.34 -19.38
CA GLU A 14 3.37 -3.42 -20.06
C GLU A 14 3.21 -3.19 -21.57
N GLN A 15 3.18 -1.95 -22.03
CA GLN A 15 2.93 -1.63 -23.43
C GLN A 15 3.73 -0.43 -23.93
N TYR A 16 4.23 -0.51 -25.16
CA TYR A 16 4.82 0.60 -25.90
C TYR A 16 4.12 0.79 -27.24
N GLY A 17 3.83 2.05 -27.59
CA GLY A 17 3.43 2.43 -28.94
C GLY A 17 4.63 2.95 -29.71
N ILE A 18 4.95 2.34 -30.85
CA ILE A 18 6.00 2.80 -31.76
C ILE A 18 5.33 3.24 -33.06
N SER A 19 5.56 4.49 -33.47
CA SER A 19 5.06 5.05 -34.71
C SER A 19 6.23 5.49 -35.58
N ILE A 20 6.24 5.08 -36.85
CA ILE A 20 7.27 5.44 -37.82
C ILE A 20 6.57 6.17 -38.98
N SER A 21 7.06 7.35 -39.32
CA SER A 21 6.53 8.18 -40.41
C SER A 21 7.66 8.56 -41.36
N PHE A 22 7.38 8.53 -42.66
CA PHE A 22 8.31 8.91 -43.72
C PHE A 22 7.84 10.19 -44.40
N ASP A 23 8.79 11.08 -44.70
CA ASP A 23 8.59 12.38 -45.34
C ASP A 23 9.74 12.62 -46.33
N GLY A 24 9.60 12.09 -47.55
CA GLY A 24 10.69 12.02 -48.51
C GLY A 24 11.86 11.19 -47.97
N ASP A 25 13.06 11.77 -47.92
CA ASP A 25 14.26 11.14 -47.35
C ASP A 25 14.34 11.23 -45.82
N ALA A 26 13.38 11.90 -45.16
CA ALA A 26 13.32 12.00 -43.72
C ALA A 26 12.44 10.90 -43.11
N VAL A 27 12.87 10.37 -41.97
CA VAL A 27 12.11 9.45 -41.14
C VAL A 27 11.95 10.03 -39.74
N SER A 28 10.76 9.84 -39.18
CA SER A 28 10.41 10.21 -37.82
C SER A 28 9.93 8.98 -37.06
N VAL A 29 10.59 8.63 -35.96
CA VAL A 29 10.19 7.53 -35.08
C VAL A 29 9.77 8.08 -33.73
N SER A 30 8.55 7.77 -33.31
CA SER A 30 8.01 8.12 -31.99
C SER A 30 7.81 6.87 -31.15
N VAL A 31 8.39 6.83 -29.96
CA VAL A 31 8.20 5.76 -28.97
C VAL A 31 7.46 6.32 -27.75
N LEU A 32 6.27 5.79 -27.47
CA LEU A 32 5.43 6.21 -26.35
C LEU A 32 5.22 5.03 -25.39
N PRO A 33 5.73 5.09 -24.14
CA PRO A 33 5.35 4.14 -23.12
C PRO A 33 3.88 4.32 -22.73
N LYS A 34 3.12 3.23 -22.70
CA LYS A 34 1.73 3.20 -22.27
C LYS A 34 1.64 2.43 -20.96
N SER A 35 1.19 3.10 -19.91
CA SER A 35 0.89 2.47 -18.63
C SER A 35 -0.61 2.20 -18.52
N SER A 36 -0.97 1.03 -18.00
CA SER A 36 -2.32 0.72 -17.53
C SER A 36 -2.63 1.41 -16.18
N ALA A 37 -1.60 1.93 -15.49
CA ALA A 37 -1.77 2.64 -14.23
C ALA A 37 -2.54 3.96 -14.45
N LYS A 38 -3.48 4.26 -13.53
CA LYS A 38 -4.33 5.47 -13.56
C LYS A 38 -3.56 6.77 -13.23
N ASP A 39 -2.24 6.70 -13.26
CA ASP A 39 -1.38 7.78 -12.80
C ASP A 39 -1.32 8.92 -13.83
N LYS A 40 -1.69 10.13 -13.41
CA LYS A 40 -1.72 11.32 -14.27
C LYS A 40 -0.34 11.70 -14.80
N ALA A 41 0.74 11.38 -14.08
CA ALA A 41 2.09 11.66 -14.55
C ALA A 41 2.46 10.75 -15.73
N LEU A 42 2.00 9.50 -15.72
CA LEU A 42 2.23 8.53 -16.80
C LEU A 42 1.36 8.84 -18.03
N GLN A 43 0.15 9.38 -17.83
CA GLN A 43 -0.72 9.87 -18.91
C GLN A 43 -0.21 11.16 -19.57
N SER A 44 0.62 11.95 -18.87
CA SER A 44 1.18 13.21 -19.37
C SER A 44 2.53 13.05 -20.07
N LEU A 45 3.03 11.82 -20.20
CA LEU A 45 4.31 11.55 -20.86
C LEU A 45 4.22 11.89 -22.34
N LYS A 46 5.15 12.73 -22.80
CA LYS A 46 5.31 13.02 -24.22
C LYS A 46 5.99 11.83 -24.91
N PRO A 47 5.60 11.51 -26.15
CA PRO A 47 6.31 10.51 -26.95
C PRO A 47 7.75 10.95 -27.17
N LEU A 48 8.67 9.97 -27.14
CA LEU A 48 10.06 10.16 -27.53
C LEU A 48 10.14 10.15 -29.05
N THR A 49 10.19 11.32 -29.67
CA THR A 49 10.29 11.48 -31.12
C THR A 49 11.72 11.72 -31.55
N LEU A 50 12.22 10.89 -32.47
CA LEU A 50 13.46 11.07 -33.20
C LEU A 50 13.14 11.37 -34.66
N ARG A 51 13.76 12.38 -35.26
CA ARG A 51 13.66 12.67 -36.70
C ARG A 51 15.06 12.78 -37.29
N GLY A 52 15.28 12.21 -38.47
CA GLY A 52 16.54 12.27 -39.19
C GLY A 52 16.40 11.71 -40.60
N THR A 53 17.50 11.54 -41.32
CA THR A 53 17.50 10.73 -42.55
C THR A 53 17.35 9.25 -42.22
N VAL A 54 16.89 8.44 -43.19
CA VAL A 54 16.76 6.98 -43.00
C VAL A 54 18.06 6.37 -42.48
N GLN A 55 19.20 6.75 -43.08
CA GLN A 55 20.51 6.23 -42.71
C GLN A 55 20.95 6.65 -41.31
N GLU A 56 20.78 7.94 -40.94
CA GLU A 56 21.12 8.41 -39.60
C GLU A 56 20.28 7.75 -38.51
N VAL A 57 19.00 7.49 -38.81
CA VAL A 57 18.11 6.82 -37.86
C VAL A 57 18.49 5.35 -37.76
N ASP A 58 18.76 4.62 -38.84
CA ASP A 58 19.21 3.22 -38.75
C ASP A 58 20.48 3.07 -37.89
N ASP A 59 21.44 3.97 -38.04
CA ASP A 59 22.70 3.92 -37.27
C ASP A 59 22.51 4.33 -35.81
N LYS A 60 21.75 5.40 -35.54
CA LYS A 60 21.74 6.07 -34.23
C LYS A 60 20.46 5.87 -33.42
N PHE A 61 19.41 5.26 -34.00
CA PHE A 61 18.11 5.10 -33.33
C PHE A 61 18.23 4.46 -31.97
N PHE A 62 18.94 3.34 -31.89
CA PHE A 62 19.09 2.57 -30.66
C PHE A 62 19.94 3.31 -29.61
N GLU A 63 21.04 3.94 -30.02
CA GLU A 63 21.89 4.72 -29.12
C GLU A 63 21.20 5.96 -28.57
N ILE A 64 20.46 6.68 -29.44
CA ILE A 64 19.76 7.90 -29.05
C ILE A 64 18.54 7.58 -28.18
N LEU A 65 17.84 6.46 -28.41
CA LEU A 65 16.70 6.07 -27.58
C LEU A 65 17.10 5.47 -26.24
N GLN A 66 18.28 4.86 -26.11
CA GLN A 66 18.72 4.25 -24.85
C GLN A 66 18.75 5.27 -23.70
N LYS A 67 19.38 6.44 -23.89
CA LYS A 67 19.46 7.50 -22.87
C LYS A 67 18.09 8.01 -22.36
N PRO A 68 17.14 8.43 -23.22
CA PRO A 68 15.83 8.88 -22.78
C PRO A 68 14.98 7.73 -22.22
N LEU A 69 15.11 6.50 -22.74
CA LEU A 69 14.44 5.34 -22.14
C LEU A 69 14.93 5.06 -20.72
N GLU A 70 16.24 5.14 -20.45
CA GLU A 70 16.78 5.03 -19.09
C GLU A 70 16.20 6.10 -18.14
N ARG A 71 16.05 7.35 -18.61
CA ARG A 71 15.42 8.41 -17.83
C ARG A 71 13.94 8.14 -17.56
N THR A 72 13.22 7.67 -18.58
CA THR A 72 11.83 7.26 -18.45
C THR A 72 11.70 6.10 -17.45
N ASN A 73 12.61 5.12 -17.48
CA ASN A 73 12.63 4.01 -16.52
C ASN A 73 12.79 4.46 -15.08
N ALA A 74 13.70 5.39 -14.82
CA ALA A 74 13.88 5.96 -13.49
C ALA A 74 12.59 6.63 -12.99
N LEU A 75 11.86 7.34 -13.87
CA LEU A 75 10.60 7.97 -13.52
C LEU A 75 9.50 6.93 -13.23
N PHE A 76 9.33 5.92 -14.09
CA PHE A 76 8.34 4.86 -13.91
C PHE A 76 8.59 4.03 -12.65
N ARG A 77 9.84 3.65 -12.37
CA ARG A 77 10.20 2.90 -11.15
C ARG A 77 9.86 3.69 -9.89
N ASN A 78 10.14 4.99 -9.88
CA ASN A 78 9.79 5.85 -8.74
C ASN A 78 8.27 5.95 -8.54
N THR A 79 7.49 6.06 -9.63
CA THR A 79 6.02 6.12 -9.54
C THR A 79 5.42 4.80 -9.07
N VAL A 80 5.86 3.66 -9.61
CA VAL A 80 5.35 2.33 -9.20
C VAL A 80 5.71 2.05 -7.73
N ALA A 81 6.93 2.36 -7.30
CA ALA A 81 7.33 2.21 -5.90
C ALA A 81 6.51 3.13 -4.97
N PHE A 82 6.21 4.36 -5.41
CA PHE A 82 5.36 5.29 -4.66
C PHE A 82 3.92 4.79 -4.54
N GLU A 83 3.31 4.26 -5.61
CA GLU A 83 1.98 3.66 -5.55
C GLU A 83 1.92 2.42 -4.67
N GLN A 84 2.95 1.55 -4.70
CA GLN A 84 3.03 0.39 -3.81
C GLN A 84 3.14 0.82 -2.34
N ALA A 85 4.01 1.79 -2.04
CA ALA A 85 4.14 2.37 -0.71
C ALA A 85 2.84 3.03 -0.23
N LEU A 86 2.10 3.71 -1.13
CA LEU A 86 0.78 4.27 -0.86
C LEU A 86 -0.23 3.17 -0.53
N LYS A 87 -0.36 2.15 -1.38
CA LYS A 87 -1.29 1.02 -1.14
C LYS A 87 -0.98 0.30 0.16
N GLU A 88 0.29 0.04 0.46
CA GLU A 88 0.69 -0.53 1.75
C GLU A 88 0.33 0.37 2.93
N THR A 89 0.53 1.67 2.79
CA THR A 89 0.19 2.65 3.82
C THR A 89 -1.32 2.72 4.01
N GLU A 90 -2.12 2.73 2.94
CA GLU A 90 -3.58 2.71 2.99
C GLU A 90 -4.12 1.44 3.64
N LEU A 91 -3.55 0.27 3.30
CA LEU A 91 -3.89 -1.01 3.93
C LEU A 91 -3.57 -1.01 5.42
N LYS A 92 -2.37 -0.54 5.80
CA LYS A 92 -1.97 -0.38 7.22
C LYS A 92 -2.92 0.58 7.93
N THR A 93 -3.29 1.69 7.30
CA THR A 93 -4.20 2.69 7.88
C THR A 93 -5.62 2.13 8.05
N GLN A 94 -6.13 1.36 7.10
CA GLN A 94 -7.43 0.69 7.19
C GLN A 94 -7.46 -0.39 8.27
N GLN A 95 -6.37 -1.17 8.39
CA GLN A 95 -6.23 -2.16 9.46
C GLN A 95 -6.17 -1.48 10.83
N VAL A 96 -5.46 -0.35 10.97
CA VAL A 96 -5.42 0.44 12.21
C VAL A 96 -6.79 1.04 12.53
N LYS A 97 -7.55 1.53 11.54
CA LYS A 97 -8.93 2.01 11.73
C LYS A 97 -9.86 0.89 12.20
N LYS A 98 -9.83 -0.28 11.56
CA LYS A 98 -10.65 -1.45 11.97
C LYS A 98 -10.30 -1.93 13.37
N LYS A 99 -9.01 -1.98 13.72
CA LYS A 99 -8.56 -2.31 15.08
C LYS A 99 -9.08 -1.28 16.09
N LYS A 100 -8.91 0.03 15.83
CA LYS A 100 -9.41 1.09 16.71
C LYS A 100 -10.93 1.05 16.90
N GLU A 101 -11.70 0.79 15.85
CA GLU A 101 -13.17 0.71 15.95
C GLU A 101 -13.62 -0.53 16.74
N SER A 102 -12.98 -1.69 16.51
CA SER A 102 -13.26 -2.92 17.26
C SER A 102 -12.91 -2.79 18.73
N THR A 103 -11.73 -2.24 19.05
CA THR A 103 -11.31 -1.92 20.42
C THR A 103 -12.27 -0.93 21.07
N GLY A 104 -12.69 0.13 20.36
CA GLY A 104 -13.61 1.15 20.88
C GLY A 104 -15.00 0.60 21.24
N LYS A 105 -15.57 -0.27 20.40
CA LYS A 105 -16.85 -0.95 20.66
C LYS A 105 -16.77 -1.84 21.91
N LYS A 106 -15.75 -2.71 21.99
CA LYS A 106 -15.54 -3.59 23.15
C LYS A 106 -15.24 -2.82 24.44
N THR A 107 -14.48 -1.72 24.35
CA THR A 107 -14.22 -0.83 25.51
C THR A 107 -15.51 -0.18 26.03
N THR A 108 -16.42 0.20 25.12
CA THR A 108 -17.71 0.79 25.48
C THR A 108 -18.62 -0.25 26.14
N GLU A 109 -18.65 -1.48 25.61
CA GLU A 109 -19.38 -2.61 26.17
C GLU A 109 -18.89 -2.96 27.57
N LEU A 110 -17.57 -3.01 27.78
CA LEU A 110 -16.96 -3.22 29.09
C LEU A 110 -17.38 -2.14 30.11
N LYS A 111 -17.38 -0.87 29.69
CA LYS A 111 -17.80 0.25 30.54
C LYS A 111 -19.29 0.21 30.88
N GLN A 112 -20.13 -0.22 29.95
CA GLN A 112 -21.56 -0.36 30.19
C GLN A 112 -21.84 -1.49 31.18
N LEU A 113 -21.22 -2.65 30.98
CA LEU A 113 -21.35 -3.79 31.89
C LEU A 113 -20.95 -3.42 33.33
N LEU A 114 -19.84 -2.70 33.51
CA LEU A 114 -19.37 -2.27 34.83
C LEU A 114 -20.22 -1.17 35.49
N LYS A 115 -21.04 -0.46 34.71
CA LYS A 115 -21.95 0.62 35.19
C LYS A 115 -23.38 0.15 35.34
N GLU A 116 -23.68 -1.08 34.93
CA GLU A 116 -25.00 -1.66 35.08
C GLU A 116 -25.33 -1.79 36.57
N LYS A 117 -26.52 -1.35 36.97
CA LYS A 117 -26.90 -1.32 38.40
C LYS A 117 -26.96 -2.71 39.03
N ASP A 118 -27.20 -3.72 38.21
CA ASP A 118 -27.29 -5.14 38.59
C ASP A 118 -25.95 -5.88 38.44
N PHE A 119 -24.86 -5.19 38.07
CA PHE A 119 -23.56 -5.82 37.93
C PHE A 119 -23.07 -6.38 39.26
N ASN A 120 -22.95 -7.69 39.35
CA ASN A 120 -22.44 -8.37 40.54
C ASN A 120 -21.04 -8.93 40.26
N PRO A 121 -19.96 -8.35 40.84
CA PRO A 121 -18.61 -8.85 40.65
C PRO A 121 -18.44 -10.33 41.04
N MET A 122 -19.24 -10.90 41.94
CA MET A 122 -19.15 -12.33 42.26
C MET A 122 -19.73 -13.27 41.19
N GLN A 123 -20.66 -12.80 40.35
CA GLN A 123 -21.32 -13.62 39.34
C GLN A 123 -20.94 -13.23 37.90
N ASP A 124 -20.67 -11.95 37.66
CA ASP A 124 -20.39 -11.38 36.35
C ASP A 124 -18.90 -11.10 36.10
N TYR A 125 -18.00 -11.37 37.06
CA TYR A 125 -16.55 -11.21 36.85
C TYR A 125 -16.05 -11.95 35.62
N LYS A 126 -16.63 -13.12 35.32
CA LYS A 126 -16.26 -13.94 34.16
C LYS A 126 -16.55 -13.18 32.86
N LYS A 127 -17.74 -12.57 32.74
CA LYS A 127 -18.12 -11.77 31.55
C LYS A 127 -17.23 -10.53 31.39
N ALA A 128 -16.98 -9.82 32.49
CA ALA A 128 -16.10 -8.64 32.47
C ALA A 128 -14.66 -9.00 32.10
N THR A 129 -14.16 -10.14 32.57
CA THR A 129 -12.82 -10.65 32.28
C THR A 129 -12.70 -11.15 30.84
N ASP A 130 -13.72 -11.83 30.30
CA ASP A 130 -13.76 -12.25 28.89
C ASP A 130 -13.69 -11.03 27.94
N ILE A 131 -14.56 -10.04 28.14
CA ILE A 131 -14.58 -8.81 27.32
C ILE A 131 -13.24 -8.07 27.42
N ALA A 132 -12.67 -7.96 28.63
CA ALA A 132 -11.36 -7.35 28.83
C ALA A 132 -10.23 -8.13 28.13
N ASN A 133 -10.23 -9.46 28.19
CA ASN A 133 -9.26 -10.29 27.47
C ASN A 133 -9.41 -10.17 25.95
N GLU A 134 -10.63 -10.04 25.43
CA GLU A 134 -10.84 -9.77 24.01
C GLU A 134 -10.30 -8.41 23.57
N ILE A 135 -10.38 -7.39 24.44
CA ILE A 135 -9.72 -6.10 24.18
C ILE A 135 -8.20 -6.27 24.18
N LEU A 136 -7.63 -7.01 25.14
CA LEU A 136 -6.18 -7.23 25.25
C LEU A 136 -5.60 -8.07 24.09
N LYS A 137 -6.41 -8.94 23.48
CA LYS A 137 -6.02 -9.64 22.23
C LYS A 137 -5.83 -8.67 21.05
N ILE A 138 -6.51 -7.52 21.05
CA ILE A 138 -6.45 -6.52 19.98
C ILE A 138 -5.49 -5.38 20.35
N ASP A 139 -5.49 -4.95 21.60
CA ASP A 139 -4.64 -3.91 22.19
C ASP A 139 -4.07 -4.39 23.54
N PRO A 140 -2.90 -5.06 23.52
CA PRO A 140 -2.29 -5.67 24.71
C PRO A 140 -1.97 -4.68 25.84
N ASN A 141 -1.86 -3.39 25.52
CA ASN A 141 -1.49 -2.33 26.46
C ASN A 141 -2.71 -1.53 26.95
N HIS A 142 -3.93 -2.02 26.70
CA HIS A 142 -5.15 -1.31 27.06
C HIS A 142 -5.33 -1.19 28.58
N LYS A 143 -5.11 0.01 29.13
CA LYS A 143 -5.08 0.27 30.58
C LYS A 143 -6.35 -0.14 31.31
N GLU A 144 -7.53 0.08 30.72
CA GLU A 144 -8.81 -0.24 31.38
C GLU A 144 -9.07 -1.75 31.43
N ALA A 145 -8.75 -2.48 30.37
CA ALA A 145 -8.92 -3.94 30.33
C ALA A 145 -7.93 -4.64 31.27
N LEU A 146 -6.68 -4.19 31.32
CA LEU A 146 -5.69 -4.68 32.30
C LEU A 146 -6.17 -4.50 33.74
N LYS A 147 -6.77 -3.33 34.03
CA LYS A 147 -7.32 -3.03 35.35
C LYS A 147 -8.50 -3.95 35.69
N VAL A 148 -9.43 -4.13 34.75
CA VAL A 148 -10.60 -5.00 34.97
C VAL A 148 -10.19 -6.45 35.17
N VAL A 149 -9.28 -7.01 34.36
CA VAL A 149 -8.78 -8.38 34.57
C VAL A 149 -8.14 -8.52 35.95
N LYS A 150 -7.36 -7.51 36.39
CA LYS A 150 -6.73 -7.52 37.72
C LYS A 150 -7.75 -7.45 38.86
N ASP A 151 -8.72 -6.55 38.76
CA ASP A 151 -9.75 -6.33 39.78
C ASP A 151 -10.70 -7.55 39.85
N MET A 152 -11.02 -8.17 38.71
CA MET A 152 -11.92 -9.32 38.61
C MET A 152 -11.27 -10.64 39.05
N LYS A 153 -9.93 -10.75 38.98
CA LYS A 153 -9.18 -11.93 39.45
C LYS A 153 -9.36 -12.22 40.94
N ALA A 154 -9.64 -11.20 41.75
CA ALA A 154 -9.96 -11.36 43.16
C ALA A 154 -11.26 -12.15 43.41
N TYR A 155 -12.18 -12.14 42.44
CA TYR A 155 -13.46 -12.85 42.50
C TYR A 155 -13.41 -14.23 41.81
N GLU A 156 -12.45 -14.44 40.90
CA GLU A 156 -12.17 -15.74 40.26
C GLU A 156 -11.55 -16.75 41.24
N SER A 157 -10.80 -16.28 42.25
CA SER A 157 -10.17 -17.13 43.27
C SER A 157 -10.49 -16.64 44.68
N PRO A 158 -11.60 -17.08 45.30
CA PRO A 158 -11.94 -16.73 46.69
C PRO A 158 -11.01 -17.38 47.75
N LYS A 159 -9.81 -17.85 47.38
CA LYS A 159 -8.84 -18.48 48.29
C LYS A 159 -7.42 -18.00 48.01
N LEU A 160 -7.02 -16.89 48.62
CA LEU A 160 -5.61 -16.47 48.71
C LEU A 160 -5.19 -16.03 50.12
N PHE A 161 -5.87 -16.53 51.15
CA PHE A 161 -5.35 -16.55 52.52
C PHE A 161 -5.63 -17.92 53.14
N GLN A 162 -4.71 -18.85 52.94
CA GLN A 162 -4.39 -19.89 53.92
C GLN A 162 -2.96 -19.65 54.40
#